data_AF-A0A8T4UE64-F1
#
_entry.id   AF-A0A8T4UE64-F1
#
_cell.length_a   1.000
_cell.length_b   1.000
_cell.length_c   1.000
_cell.angle_alpha   90.00
_cell.angle_beta   90.00
_cell.angle_gamma   90.00
#
_symmetry.space_group_name_H-M   'P 1'
#
loop_
_entity.id
_entity.type
_entity.pdbx_description
1 polymer ?
#
loop_
_entity_poly.entity_id
_entity_poly.type
_entity_poly.pdbx_seq_one_letter_code
_entity_poly.pdbx_strand_id
1 'polypeptide(L)'
;MGKNLKNIIAAAFLGATSLVGCYTHPEYKFGGKIGDEIVIYEENRSADIRLGFHTYLTVIKPDGRKINYIDSSSVSDLKLERVTISKEGNFLSYESEDVIGKPVVEEAQKQFDDYLQKIKEAKIKEGLDNLK
;
A
#
# COMPACT_ATOMS: atom_id res chain seq x y z
N MET A 1 -28.25 18.63 -17.90
CA MET A 1 -28.00 17.48 -18.80
C MET A 1 -26.49 17.23 -18.81
N GLY A 2 -26.07 16.15 -18.16
CA GLY A 2 -24.68 15.92 -17.76
C GLY A 2 -23.72 15.72 -18.93
N LYS A 3 -22.58 16.39 -18.89
CA LYS A 3 -21.43 16.01 -19.72
C LYS A 3 -20.75 14.85 -19.03
N ASN A 4 -20.94 13.65 -19.59
CA ASN A 4 -20.27 12.43 -19.21
C ASN A 4 -18.75 12.64 -19.30
N LEU A 5 -18.04 12.57 -18.16
CA LEU A 5 -16.60 12.37 -18.12
C LEU A 5 -16.32 10.92 -18.55
N LYS A 6 -16.16 10.72 -19.85
CA LYS A 6 -15.45 9.56 -20.39
C LYS A 6 -14.24 10.12 -21.12
N ASN A 7 -13.06 9.64 -20.72
CA ASN A 7 -11.71 9.89 -21.25
C ASN A 7 -10.82 10.79 -20.39
N ILE A 8 -9.53 10.44 -20.36
CA ILE A 8 -8.34 10.99 -19.66
C ILE A 8 -7.93 10.05 -18.50
N ILE A 9 -6.84 9.26 -18.49
CA ILE A 9 -5.61 9.15 -19.31
C ILE A 9 -5.10 7.70 -19.22
N ALA A 10 -4.56 7.18 -20.33
CA ALA A 10 -3.70 6.01 -20.35
C ALA A 10 -2.21 6.44 -20.35
N ALA A 11 -1.41 5.71 -19.57
CA ALA A 11 0.05 5.51 -19.63
C ALA A 11 0.95 6.74 -19.31
N ALA A 12 2.17 6.62 -18.75
CA ALA A 12 3.18 5.56 -18.69
C ALA A 12 4.21 5.91 -17.55
N PHE A 13 5.05 5.00 -16.99
CA PHE A 13 6.26 4.49 -17.66
C PHE A 13 6.89 3.24 -16.98
N LEU A 14 7.23 2.29 -17.86
CA LEU A 14 8.36 1.34 -17.95
C LEU A 14 8.91 0.60 -16.72
N GLY A 15 8.50 -0.67 -16.61
CA GLY A 15 9.39 -1.77 -16.28
C GLY A 15 9.30 -2.84 -17.37
N ALA A 16 10.31 -2.97 -18.21
CA ALA A 16 10.42 -4.08 -19.14
C ALA A 16 10.90 -5.33 -18.38
N THR A 17 10.14 -6.43 -18.41
CA THR A 17 10.62 -7.81 -18.61
C THR A 17 9.47 -8.83 -18.66
N SER A 18 9.42 -9.53 -19.81
CA SER A 18 9.02 -10.93 -20.08
C SER A 18 7.81 -11.59 -19.41
N LEU A 19 6.86 -11.94 -20.27
CA LEU A 19 6.19 -13.25 -20.49
C LEU A 19 6.22 -14.34 -19.38
N VAL A 20 5.04 -14.97 -19.24
CA VAL A 20 4.61 -16.21 -18.56
C VAL A 20 4.35 -16.14 -17.04
N GLY A 21 3.08 -16.30 -16.67
CA GLY A 21 2.63 -16.57 -15.30
C GLY A 21 1.46 -15.67 -14.89
N CYS A 22 0.48 -16.21 -14.16
CA CYS A 22 -0.65 -15.46 -13.60
C CYS A 22 -0.15 -14.36 -12.65
N TYR A 23 0.18 -13.19 -13.19
CA TYR A 23 0.63 -12.04 -12.42
C TYR A 23 -0.55 -11.13 -12.14
N THR A 24 -0.96 -11.08 -10.87
CA THR A 24 -1.78 -10.03 -10.30
C THR A 24 -1.09 -8.71 -10.57
N HIS A 25 -1.65 -7.90 -11.47
CA HIS A 25 -1.16 -6.56 -11.68
C HIS A 25 -1.67 -5.70 -10.52
N PRO A 26 -0.79 -5.02 -9.79
CA PRO A 26 -1.22 -4.09 -8.75
C PRO A 26 -2.06 -3.00 -9.40
N GLU A 27 -3.26 -2.76 -8.89
CA GLU A 27 -4.16 -1.74 -9.42
C GLU A 27 -3.59 -0.34 -9.15
N TYR A 28 -2.87 -0.19 -8.04
CA TYR A 28 -2.14 1.02 -7.71
C TYR A 28 -0.82 0.71 -6.98
N LYS A 29 0.22 1.50 -7.29
CA LYS A 29 1.51 1.47 -6.59
C LYS A 29 2.03 2.86 -6.27
N PHE A 30 2.59 2.98 -5.07
CA PHE A 30 3.45 4.10 -4.68
C PHE A 30 4.79 3.55 -4.19
N GLY A 31 5.88 4.19 -4.59
CA GLY A 31 7.21 3.90 -4.06
C GLY A 31 8.02 5.20 -4.03
N GLY A 32 8.43 5.62 -2.84
CA GLY A 32 9.12 6.89 -2.69
C GLY A 32 9.52 7.19 -1.25
N LYS A 33 10.06 8.39 -1.05
CA LYS A 33 10.36 8.90 0.29
C LYS A 33 9.20 9.71 0.84
N ILE A 34 8.93 9.54 2.12
CA ILE A 34 8.07 10.42 2.92
C ILE A 34 8.89 10.83 4.14
N GLY A 35 9.35 12.08 4.16
CA GLY A 35 10.42 12.49 5.08
C GLY A 35 11.70 11.68 4.84
N ASP A 36 12.27 11.13 5.91
CA ASP A 36 13.48 10.29 5.86
C ASP A 36 13.17 8.78 5.65
N GLU A 37 11.90 8.43 5.54
CA GLU A 37 11.44 7.05 5.46
C GLU A 37 11.21 6.65 4.00
N ILE A 38 11.50 5.38 3.69
CA ILE A 38 11.13 4.80 2.40
C ILE A 38 9.76 4.15 2.58
N VAL A 39 8.79 4.56 1.76
CA VAL A 39 7.41 4.08 1.81
C VAL A 39 7.06 3.45 0.47
N ILE A 40 6.58 2.21 0.55
CA ILE A 40 6.10 1.43 -0.59
C ILE A 40 4.66 1.02 -0.29
N TYR A 41 3.73 1.36 -1.16
CA TYR A 41 2.34 0.94 -1.07
C TYR A 41 1.95 0.19 -2.34
N GLU A 42 1.31 -0.95 -2.18
CA GLU A 42 0.84 -1.79 -3.27
C GLU A 42 -0.59 -2.25 -2.97
N GLU A 43 -1.49 -1.99 -3.91
CA GLU A 43 -2.84 -2.55 -3.92
C GLU A 43 -2.88 -3.65 -4.97
N ASN A 44 -3.00 -4.89 -4.52
CA ASN A 44 -2.98 -6.07 -5.38
C ASN A 44 -4.38 -6.68 -5.42
N ARG A 45 -4.97 -6.74 -6.61
CA ARG A 45 -6.16 -7.56 -6.81
C ARG A 45 -5.74 -9.00 -7.07
N SER A 46 -6.27 -9.94 -6.29
CA SER A 46 -6.06 -11.35 -6.55
C SER A 46 -6.65 -11.73 -7.92
N ALA A 47 -5.94 -12.59 -8.65
CA ALA A 47 -6.43 -13.14 -9.92
C ALA A 47 -7.66 -14.03 -9.72
N ASP A 48 -7.79 -14.63 -8.53
CA ASP A 48 -9.05 -15.22 -8.08
C ASP A 48 -9.86 -14.14 -7.37
N ILE A 49 -10.92 -13.66 -8.03
CA ILE A 49 -11.82 -12.61 -7.52
C ILE A 49 -12.43 -12.95 -6.15
N ARG A 50 -12.41 -14.23 -5.73
CA ARG A 50 -12.90 -14.68 -4.42
C ARG A 50 -11.90 -14.41 -3.29
N LEU A 51 -10.62 -14.25 -3.61
CA LEU A 51 -9.57 -13.94 -2.64
C LEU A 51 -9.43 -12.44 -2.40
N GLY A 52 -10.07 -11.61 -3.23
CA GLY A 52 -10.24 -10.19 -2.97
C GLY A 52 -9.04 -9.31 -3.29
N PHE A 53 -8.95 -8.21 -2.55
CA PHE A 53 -7.92 -7.20 -2.69
C PHE A 53 -6.97 -7.29 -1.50
N HIS A 54 -5.68 -7.24 -1.76
CA HIS A 54 -4.66 -7.21 -0.73
C HIS A 54 -3.89 -5.91 -0.82
N THR A 55 -3.92 -5.15 0.25
CA THR A 55 -3.23 -3.88 0.37
C THR A 55 -2.04 -4.04 1.30
N TYR A 56 -0.86 -3.69 0.79
CA TYR A 56 0.40 -3.75 1.54
C TYR A 56 1.01 -2.36 1.60
N LEU A 57 1.31 -1.89 2.81
CA LEU A 57 2.13 -0.70 3.02
C LEU A 57 3.39 -1.11 3.78
N THR A 58 4.55 -0.84 3.19
CA THR A 58 5.85 -1.07 3.80
C THR A 58 6.51 0.27 4.09
N VAL A 59 6.94 0.45 5.34
CA VAL A 59 7.75 1.59 5.78
C VAL A 59 9.11 1.08 6.23
N ILE A 60 10.17 1.62 5.64
CA ILE A 60 11.55 1.41 6.10
C ILE A 60 12.00 2.69 6.80
N LYS A 61 12.18 2.58 8.12
CA LYS A 61 12.65 3.67 8.99
C LYS A 61 14.17 3.89 8.80
N PRO A 62 14.70 5.07 9.13
CA PRO A 62 16.13 5.37 9.01
C PRO A 62 17.05 4.44 9.82
N ASP A 63 16.53 3.87 10.92
CA ASP A 63 17.26 2.92 11.76
C ASP A 63 17.26 1.48 11.20
N GLY A 64 16.79 1.28 9.96
CA GLY A 64 16.71 0.00 9.28
C GLY A 64 15.50 -0.85 9.66
N ARG A 65 14.64 -0.39 10.57
CA ARG A 65 13.41 -1.10 10.93
C ARG A 65 12.41 -1.05 9.79
N LYS A 66 11.89 -2.22 9.40
CA LYS A 66 10.85 -2.36 8.39
C LYS A 66 9.53 -2.72 9.07
N ILE A 67 8.49 -1.93 8.80
CA ILE A 67 7.12 -2.14 9.28
C ILE A 67 6.25 -2.44 8.05
N ASN A 68 5.55 -3.57 8.04
CA ASN A 68 4.56 -3.88 6.99
C ASN A 68 3.17 -3.90 7.60
N TYR A 69 2.29 -3.05 7.07
CA TYR A 69 0.87 -2.97 7.35
C TYR A 69 0.15 -3.76 6.26
N ILE A 70 -0.72 -4.68 6.66
CA ILE A 70 -1.35 -5.66 5.76
C ILE A 70 -2.87 -5.61 5.96
N ASP A 71 -3.57 -5.21 4.89
CA ASP A 71 -5.01 -5.46 4.67
C ASP A 71 -5.10 -6.61 3.66
N SER A 72 -5.68 -7.72 4.10
CA SER A 72 -5.76 -9.00 3.43
C SER A 72 -7.20 -9.47 3.25
N SER A 73 -8.16 -8.57 3.49
CA SER A 73 -9.58 -8.83 3.39
C SER A 73 -10.01 -9.19 1.96
N SER A 74 -11.04 -10.03 1.85
CA SER A 74 -11.68 -10.32 0.56
C SER A 74 -12.29 -9.07 -0.14
N VAL A 75 -12.47 -7.99 0.61
CA VAL A 75 -12.84 -6.66 0.15
C VAL A 75 -11.86 -5.69 0.79
N SER A 76 -10.97 -5.04 0.03
CA SER A 76 -10.07 -4.05 0.65
C SER A 76 -10.92 -2.94 1.26
N ASP A 77 -11.00 -2.97 2.57
CA ASP A 77 -11.72 -2.00 3.39
C ASP A 77 -10.72 -1.09 4.12
N LEU A 78 -9.43 -1.24 3.79
CA LEU A 78 -8.30 -0.51 4.34
C LEU A 78 -8.16 -0.71 5.85
N LYS A 79 -8.69 -1.80 6.40
CA LYS A 79 -8.48 -2.20 7.78
C LYS A 79 -7.39 -3.25 7.86
N LEU A 80 -6.46 -3.05 8.78
CA LEU A 80 -5.36 -3.97 8.98
C LEU A 80 -5.83 -5.21 9.74
N GLU A 81 -5.56 -6.40 9.19
CA GLU A 81 -5.59 -7.63 9.98
C GLU A 81 -4.25 -7.95 10.61
N ARG A 82 -3.16 -7.40 10.07
CA ARG A 82 -1.81 -7.71 10.54
C ARG A 82 -0.84 -6.54 10.38
N VAL A 83 0.03 -6.41 11.37
CA VAL A 83 1.27 -5.62 11.25
C VAL A 83 2.47 -6.49 11.57
N THR A 84 3.52 -6.36 10.76
CA THR A 84 4.78 -7.05 10.99
C THR A 84 5.91 -6.04 11.13
N ILE A 85 6.81 -6.28 12.07
CA ILE A 85 7.96 -5.42 12.35
C ILE A 85 9.20 -6.29 12.27
N SER A 86 10.18 -5.84 11.49
CA SER A 86 11.46 -6.53 11.35
C SER A 86 12.64 -5.58 11.44
N LYS A 87 13.72 -6.04 12.08
CA LYS A 87 15.00 -5.35 12.17
C LYS A 87 16.11 -6.37 12.40
N GLU A 88 17.15 -6.34 11.58
CA GLU A 88 18.36 -7.15 11.77
C GLU A 88 18.08 -8.65 11.97
N GLY A 89 17.12 -9.20 11.21
CA GLY A 89 16.75 -10.62 11.30
C GLY A 89 15.75 -10.96 12.42
N ASN A 90 15.47 -10.04 13.34
CA ASN A 90 14.36 -10.18 14.29
C ASN A 90 13.04 -9.86 13.61
N PHE A 91 12.00 -10.64 13.92
CA PHE A 91 10.67 -10.50 13.33
C PHE A 91 9.59 -10.63 14.41
N LEU A 92 8.67 -9.66 14.42
CA LEU A 92 7.48 -9.66 15.26
C LEU A 92 6.26 -9.52 14.35
N SER A 93 5.20 -10.25 14.67
CA SER A 93 3.92 -10.19 13.96
C SER A 93 2.80 -10.04 14.98
N TYR A 94 1.89 -9.11 14.72
CA TYR A 94 0.71 -8.85 15.53
C TYR A 94 -0.51 -8.94 14.63
N GLU A 95 -1.52 -9.69 15.08
CA GLU A 95 -2.77 -9.90 14.37
C GLU A 95 -3.92 -9.21 15.11
N SER A 96 -4.89 -8.68 14.37
CA SER A 96 -6.03 -7.93 14.93
C SER A 96 -6.97 -8.82 15.75
N GLU A 97 -6.98 -10.12 15.47
CA GLU A 97 -7.79 -11.13 16.16
C GLU A 97 -7.15 -11.63 17.47
N ASP A 98 -5.85 -11.37 17.69
CA ASP A 98 -5.15 -11.72 18.93
C ASP A 98 -5.41 -10.67 20.02
N VAL A 99 -5.61 -11.11 21.26
CA VAL A 99 -5.81 -10.23 22.43
C VAL A 99 -4.60 -9.30 22.65
N ILE A 100 -3.39 -9.79 22.42
CA ILE A 100 -2.16 -8.98 22.54
C ILE A 100 -1.93 -8.15 21.28
N GLY A 101 -2.15 -8.74 20.10
CA GLY A 101 -1.95 -8.08 18.81
C GLY A 101 -2.94 -6.94 18.54
N LYS A 102 -4.20 -7.07 18.94
CA LYS A 102 -5.26 -6.09 18.69
C LYS A 102 -4.89 -4.63 19.01
N PRO A 103 -4.46 -4.27 20.24
CA PRO A 103 -4.09 -2.89 20.54
C PRO A 103 -2.89 -2.39 19.71
N VAL A 104 -1.99 -3.29 19.32
CA VAL A 104 -0.85 -2.95 18.46
C VAL A 104 -1.32 -2.67 17.04
N VAL A 105 -2.24 -3.48 16.51
CA VAL A 105 -2.82 -3.28 15.17
C VAL A 105 -3.71 -2.04 15.13
N GLU A 106 -4.45 -1.71 16.18
CA GLU A 106 -5.22 -0.46 16.27
C GLU A 106 -4.33 0.79 16.23
N GLU A 107 -3.17 0.76 16.87
CA GLU A 107 -2.19 1.84 16.77
C GLU A 107 -1.52 1.86 15.39
N ALA A 108 -1.22 0.69 14.83
CA ALA A 108 -0.70 0.58 13.47
C ALA A 108 -1.69 1.11 12.42
N GLN A 109 -3.00 0.94 12.62
CA GLN A 109 -4.05 1.46 11.74
C GLN A 109 -3.96 2.98 11.63
N LYS A 110 -3.79 3.70 12.74
CA LYS A 110 -3.66 5.17 12.72
C LYS A 110 -2.45 5.63 11.90
N GLN A 111 -1.33 4.92 12.04
CA GLN A 111 -0.12 5.21 11.27
C GLN A 111 -0.33 4.90 9.79
N PHE A 112 -0.98 3.78 9.49
CA PHE A 112 -1.34 3.40 8.13
C PHE A 112 -2.20 4.48 7.46
N ASP A 113 -3.25 4.95 8.12
CA ASP A 113 -4.13 6.02 7.62
C ASP A 113 -3.36 7.33 7.36
N ASP A 114 -2.45 7.70 8.27
CA ASP A 114 -1.57 8.87 8.10
C ASP A 114 -0.64 8.74 6.89
N TYR A 115 -0.05 7.55 6.67
CA TYR A 115 0.74 7.32 5.45
C TYR A 115 -0.11 7.35 4.18
N LEU A 116 -1.33 6.81 4.17
CA LEU A 116 -2.22 6.90 3.01
C LEU A 116 -2.51 8.36 2.64
N GLN A 117 -2.77 9.20 3.65
CA GLN A 117 -2.97 10.64 3.43
C GLN A 117 -1.72 11.30 2.83
N LYS A 118 -0.53 11.01 3.36
CA LYS A 118 0.74 11.55 2.84
C LYS A 118 1.04 11.07 1.41
N ILE A 119 0.78 9.80 1.11
CA ILE A 119 0.90 9.24 -0.25
C ILE A 119 -0.01 9.97 -1.22
N LYS A 120 -1.28 10.20 -0.82
CA LYS A 120 -2.26 10.94 -1.61
C LYS A 120 -1.79 12.36 -1.90
N GLU A 121 -1.32 13.09 -0.88
CA GLU A 121 -0.78 14.44 -1.05
C GLU A 121 0.42 14.48 -1.99
N ALA A 122 1.36 13.54 -1.83
CA ALA A 122 2.52 13.41 -2.71
C ALA A 122 2.12 13.18 -4.17
N LYS A 123 1.16 12.29 -4.44
CA LYS A 123 0.68 12.02 -5.80
C LYS A 123 -0.13 13.15 -6.41
N ILE A 124 -0.95 13.84 -5.63
CA ILE A 124 -1.65 15.05 -6.11
C ILE A 124 -0.63 16.11 -6.51
N LYS A 125 0.38 16.35 -5.67
CA LYS A 125 1.44 17.32 -5.96
C LYS A 125 2.22 16.95 -7.23
N GLU A 126 2.67 15.70 -7.35
CA GLU A 126 3.33 15.17 -8.56
C GLU A 126 2.47 15.41 -9.81
N GLY A 127 1.18 15.07 -9.74
CA GLY A 127 0.25 15.28 -10.83
C GLY A 127 0.09 16.76 -11.22
N LEU A 128 0.00 17.66 -10.24
CA LEU A 128 -0.09 19.11 -10.49
C LEU A 128 1.20 19.70 -11.05
N ASP A 129 2.36 19.23 -10.60
CA ASP A 129 3.66 19.71 -11.10
C ASP A 129 3.90 19.24 -12.55
N ASN A 130 3.41 18.07 -12.93
CA ASN A 130 3.47 17.57 -14.31
C ASN A 130 2.55 18.31 -15.30
N LEU A 131 1.64 19.17 -14.81
CA LEU A 131 0.77 20.00 -15.65
C LEU A 131 1.36 21.38 -15.96
N LYS A 132 2.48 21.74 -15.34
CA LYS A 132 3.18 23.03 -15.52
C LYS A 132 4.26 22.92 -16.59
#